data_AF-A0AAN7W522-F1
#
_entry.id   AF-A0AAN7W522-F1
#
_cell.length_a   1.000
_cell.length_b   1.000
_cell.length_c   1.000
_cell.angle_alpha   90.00
_cell.angle_beta   90.00
_cell.angle_gamma   90.00
#
_symmetry.space_group_name_H-M   'P 1'
#
loop_
_entity.id
_entity.type
_entity.pdbx_description
1 polymer ?
#
loop_
_entity_poly.entity_id
_entity_poly.type
_entity_poly.pdbx_seq_one_letter_code
_entity_poly.pdbx_strand_id
1 'polypeptide(L)'
;MILLVSQALLDLGDGMWSGHCEGALQLLKARGPCNVNDPFETQLVLLARGPIFLEGLFNEKIVVCPSDGQDYDPSVGPFLHSLNKMHDYMRRWCLLQGSSSYDDPTLLEEARECYKQSMLAVEHWRKTSMVVDAKLAADPTAKQAYASAAVSRFYTLLVSVTIILCDIVSAIDHVNSAIIHQRKVSLIAETVSLMEGVSQYGPMGVTHVSFVLGACWIGAEDGSTACAIEDAAIEHRKSAYAAPEMKELFPKMALAARMFHQRLQPRQPAPDSAKVLDYFDEEGRSSLALDASDGPSYQQRVAYPWEQRGSRL
;
A
#
# COMPACT_ATOMS: atom_id res chain seq x y z
N MET A 1 -8.31 -4.36 -15.17
CA MET A 1 -8.16 -4.18 -13.70
C MET A 1 -6.84 -3.56 -13.32
N ILE A 2 -5.72 -4.22 -13.60
CA ILE A 2 -4.39 -3.60 -13.48
C ILE A 2 -4.30 -2.28 -14.26
N LEU A 3 -4.95 -2.19 -15.42
CA LEU A 3 -5.05 -0.93 -16.17
C LEU A 3 -5.75 0.19 -15.39
N LEU A 4 -6.79 -0.10 -14.61
CA LEU A 4 -7.49 0.90 -13.80
C LEU A 4 -6.69 1.27 -12.54
N VAL A 5 -6.02 0.30 -11.92
CA VAL A 5 -5.04 0.56 -10.84
C VAL A 5 -3.88 1.43 -11.34
N SER A 6 -3.35 1.07 -12.50
CA SER A 6 -2.23 1.78 -13.11
C SER A 6 -2.70 3.16 -13.54
N GLN A 7 -3.86 3.31 -14.18
CA GLN A 7 -4.46 4.60 -14.51
C GLN A 7 -4.72 5.45 -13.26
N ALA A 8 -5.26 4.89 -12.17
CA ALA A 8 -5.48 5.64 -10.93
C ALA A 8 -4.17 6.18 -10.32
N LEU A 9 -3.10 5.39 -10.34
CA LEU A 9 -1.77 5.80 -9.86
C LEU A 9 -1.03 6.71 -10.85
N LEU A 10 -1.37 6.62 -12.15
CA LEU A 10 -0.73 7.35 -13.23
C LEU A 10 -1.49 8.62 -13.65
N ASP A 11 -2.74 8.81 -13.23
CA ASP A 11 -3.53 10.04 -13.46
C ASP A 11 -3.37 11.06 -12.32
N LEU A 12 -2.31 10.95 -11.51
CA LEU A 12 -1.92 11.95 -10.50
C LEU A 12 -1.42 13.29 -11.11
N GLY A 13 -2.12 13.83 -12.11
CA GLY A 13 -1.92 15.20 -12.60
C GLY A 13 -2.47 16.22 -11.60
N ASP A 14 -1.74 17.31 -11.37
CA ASP A 14 -2.12 18.45 -10.50
C ASP A 14 -2.70 18.08 -9.12
N GLY A 15 -2.29 16.94 -8.55
CA GLY A 15 -2.77 16.47 -7.25
C GLY A 15 -4.23 15.96 -7.25
N MET A 16 -4.83 15.73 -8.41
CA MET A 16 -6.17 15.16 -8.51
C MET A 16 -6.09 13.65 -8.72
N TRP A 17 -6.40 12.88 -7.67
CA TRP A 17 -6.77 11.48 -7.81
C TRP A 17 -7.96 11.36 -8.78
N SER A 18 -7.94 10.37 -9.67
CA SER A 18 -9.04 10.16 -10.61
C SER A 18 -10.33 9.83 -9.83
N GLY A 19 -11.43 10.53 -10.10
CA GLY A 19 -12.72 10.25 -9.47
C GLY A 19 -13.33 8.89 -9.87
N HIS A 20 -12.62 8.06 -10.64
CA HIS A 20 -13.14 6.79 -11.16
C HIS A 20 -13.35 5.75 -10.06
N CYS A 21 -12.38 5.56 -9.15
CA CYS A 21 -12.56 4.62 -8.04
C CYS A 21 -13.53 5.17 -6.99
N GLU A 22 -13.58 6.49 -6.80
CA GLU A 22 -14.61 7.13 -5.98
C GLU A 22 -16.01 6.84 -6.54
N GLY A 23 -16.24 7.11 -7.83
CA GLY A 23 -17.49 6.80 -8.51
C GLY A 23 -17.83 5.30 -8.52
N ALA A 24 -16.83 4.44 -8.73
CA ALA A 24 -17.01 2.99 -8.67
C ALA A 24 -17.42 2.52 -7.27
N LEU A 25 -16.85 3.11 -6.21
CA LEU A 25 -17.27 2.83 -4.83
C LEU A 25 -18.72 3.27 -4.59
N GLN A 26 -19.12 4.45 -5.09
CA GLN A 26 -20.52 4.90 -4.98
C GLN A 26 -21.48 3.97 -5.73
N LEU A 27 -21.09 3.47 -6.91
CA LEU A 27 -21.86 2.48 -7.66
C LEU A 27 -21.96 1.15 -6.89
N LEU A 28 -20.87 0.66 -6.32
CA LEU A 28 -20.88 -0.56 -5.49
C LEU A 28 -21.80 -0.40 -4.27
N LYS A 29 -21.78 0.77 -3.62
CA LYS A 29 -22.66 1.09 -2.48
C LYS A 29 -24.13 1.16 -2.91
N ALA A 30 -24.43 1.78 -4.05
CA ALA A 30 -25.78 1.92 -4.57
C ALA A 30 -26.38 0.59 -5.08
N ARG A 31 -25.52 -0.33 -5.52
CA ARG A 31 -25.88 -1.64 -6.09
C ARG A 31 -26.47 -2.63 -5.06
N GLY A 32 -26.27 -2.41 -3.76
CA GLY A 32 -26.78 -3.28 -2.70
C GLY A 32 -26.00 -4.61 -2.56
N PRO A 33 -26.53 -5.58 -1.79
CA PRO A 33 -25.80 -6.81 -1.41
C PRO A 33 -25.49 -7.72 -2.59
N CYS A 34 -24.30 -8.35 -2.60
CA CYS A 34 -23.84 -9.24 -3.68
C CYS A 34 -24.65 -10.53 -3.84
N ASN A 35 -25.11 -10.84 -5.06
CA ASN A 35 -25.64 -12.16 -5.36
C ASN A 35 -24.48 -13.13 -5.57
N VAL A 36 -24.09 -13.82 -4.51
CA VAL A 36 -22.99 -14.81 -4.51
C VAL A 36 -23.21 -15.99 -5.47
N ASN A 37 -24.44 -16.21 -5.92
CA ASN A 37 -24.76 -17.26 -6.90
C ASN A 37 -24.63 -16.79 -8.36
N ASP A 38 -24.40 -15.50 -8.60
CA ASP A 38 -24.10 -14.96 -9.92
C ASP A 38 -22.58 -14.83 -10.09
N PRO A 39 -21.94 -15.72 -10.90
CA PRO A 39 -20.50 -15.68 -11.09
C PRO A 39 -20.02 -14.45 -11.85
N PHE A 40 -20.86 -13.87 -12.73
CA PHE A 40 -20.51 -12.66 -13.45
C PHE A 40 -20.50 -11.47 -12.49
N GLU A 41 -21.55 -11.32 -11.69
CA GLU A 41 -21.64 -10.24 -10.72
C GLU A 41 -20.54 -10.35 -9.66
N THR A 42 -20.30 -11.55 -9.13
CA THR A 42 -19.24 -11.80 -8.14
C THR A 42 -17.86 -11.43 -8.69
N GLN A 43 -17.57 -11.81 -9.94
CA GLN A 43 -16.32 -11.41 -10.60
C GLN A 43 -16.26 -9.90 -10.84
N LEU A 44 -17.34 -9.27 -11.28
CA LEU A 44 -17.36 -7.82 -11.53
C LEU A 44 -17.10 -7.02 -10.25
N VAL A 45 -17.74 -7.40 -9.14
CA VAL A 45 -17.53 -6.77 -7.82
C VAL A 45 -16.10 -7.00 -7.34
N LEU A 46 -15.59 -8.22 -7.47
CA LEU A 46 -14.21 -8.57 -7.11
C LEU A 46 -13.20 -7.71 -7.88
N LEU A 47 -13.42 -7.56 -9.20
CA LEU A 47 -12.60 -6.74 -10.06
C LEU A 47 -12.67 -5.29 -9.57
N ALA A 48 -13.85 -4.69 -9.42
CA ALA A 48 -13.99 -3.29 -9.01
C ALA A 48 -13.34 -2.96 -7.65
N ARG A 49 -13.40 -3.88 -6.67
CA ARG A 49 -12.86 -3.68 -5.31
C ARG A 49 -11.35 -3.49 -5.26
N GLY A 50 -10.59 -4.21 -6.09
CA GLY A 50 -9.12 -4.15 -6.06
C GLY A 50 -8.57 -2.72 -6.25
N PRO A 51 -8.91 -2.03 -7.35
CA PRO A 51 -8.53 -0.64 -7.55
C PRO A 51 -9.07 0.31 -6.49
N ILE A 52 -10.32 0.14 -6.03
CA ILE A 52 -10.91 1.02 -5.01
C ILE A 52 -10.14 0.92 -3.70
N PHE A 53 -9.91 -0.30 -3.22
CA PHE A 53 -9.16 -0.51 -1.98
C PHE A 53 -7.73 -0.06 -2.14
N LEU A 54 -7.10 -0.28 -3.28
CA LEU A 54 -5.74 0.19 -3.45
C LEU A 54 -5.64 1.72 -3.52
N GLU A 55 -6.47 2.38 -4.32
CA GLU A 55 -6.44 3.84 -4.47
C GLU A 55 -6.75 4.54 -3.14
N GLY A 56 -7.71 4.06 -2.36
CA GLY A 56 -8.05 4.72 -1.09
C GLY A 56 -6.95 4.65 -0.01
N LEU A 57 -5.93 3.80 -0.15
CA LEU A 57 -4.75 3.86 0.71
C LEU A 57 -4.00 5.19 0.53
N PHE A 58 -4.12 5.78 -0.65
CA PHE A 58 -3.42 7.01 -1.03
C PHE A 58 -4.38 8.21 -1.22
N ASN A 59 -5.66 7.96 -1.49
CA ASN A 59 -6.70 8.95 -1.71
C ASN A 59 -7.68 9.02 -0.52
N GLU A 60 -7.63 10.10 0.26
CA GLU A 60 -8.51 10.29 1.43
C GLU A 60 -10.00 10.46 1.09
N LYS A 61 -10.33 10.79 -0.16
CA LYS A 61 -11.73 10.90 -0.61
C LYS A 61 -12.42 9.55 -0.69
N ILE A 62 -11.65 8.46 -0.85
CA ILE A 62 -12.19 7.11 -0.90
C ILE A 62 -12.25 6.55 0.52
N VAL A 63 -13.43 6.68 1.13
CA VAL A 63 -13.71 6.13 2.46
C VAL A 63 -14.26 4.71 2.33
N VAL A 64 -13.36 3.73 2.54
CA VAL A 64 -13.71 2.31 2.61
C VAL A 64 -14.08 1.94 4.05
N CYS A 65 -15.27 1.39 4.22
CA CYS A 65 -15.77 0.89 5.48
C CYS A 65 -15.57 -0.64 5.59
N PRO A 66 -15.47 -1.22 6.79
CA PRO A 66 -15.38 -2.67 6.95
C PRO A 66 -16.53 -3.45 6.29
N SER A 67 -17.72 -2.85 6.23
CA SER A 67 -18.91 -3.38 5.53
C SER A 67 -18.69 -3.55 4.03
N ASP A 68 -17.85 -2.73 3.40
CA ASP A 68 -17.63 -2.71 1.95
C ASP A 68 -16.93 -4.00 1.45
N GLY A 69 -16.35 -4.78 2.38
CA GLY A 69 -15.70 -6.07 2.14
C GLY A 69 -16.41 -7.31 2.70
N GLN A 70 -17.65 -7.21 3.21
CA GLN A 70 -18.30 -8.35 3.89
C GLN A 70 -18.78 -9.47 2.97
N ASP A 71 -19.11 -9.17 1.71
CA ASP A 71 -19.53 -10.18 0.73
C ASP A 71 -18.34 -10.91 0.07
N TYR A 72 -17.15 -10.83 0.67
CA TYR A 72 -15.93 -11.38 0.13
C TYR A 72 -15.51 -12.63 0.89
N ASP A 73 -15.39 -13.75 0.18
CA ASP A 73 -14.74 -14.93 0.71
C ASP A 73 -13.22 -14.71 0.75
N PRO A 74 -12.59 -14.71 1.95
CA PRO A 74 -11.13 -14.56 2.09
C PRO A 74 -10.33 -15.60 1.31
N SER A 75 -10.92 -16.75 1.00
CA SER A 75 -10.30 -17.82 0.21
C SER A 75 -10.06 -17.42 -1.25
N VAL A 76 -10.79 -16.43 -1.76
CA VAL A 76 -10.76 -15.99 -3.16
C VAL A 76 -9.52 -15.13 -3.48
N GLY A 77 -8.74 -14.73 -2.48
CA GLY A 77 -7.53 -13.93 -2.71
C GLY A 77 -6.97 -13.25 -1.46
N PRO A 78 -5.82 -13.69 -0.92
CA PRO A 78 -5.17 -13.03 0.23
C PRO A 78 -4.84 -11.56 -0.05
N PHE A 79 -4.60 -11.20 -1.31
CA PHE A 79 -4.35 -9.82 -1.77
C PHE A 79 -5.47 -8.84 -1.38
N LEU A 80 -6.74 -9.15 -1.73
CA LEU A 80 -7.86 -8.23 -1.45
C LEU A 80 -8.22 -8.21 0.03
N HIS A 81 -8.04 -9.34 0.72
CA HIS A 81 -8.25 -9.41 2.16
C HIS A 81 -7.29 -8.47 2.89
N SER A 82 -5.99 -8.54 2.58
CA SER A 82 -4.99 -7.63 3.15
C SER A 82 -5.30 -6.17 2.81
N LEU A 83 -5.65 -5.86 1.55
CA LEU A 83 -6.00 -4.48 1.16
C LEU A 83 -7.19 -3.93 1.95
N ASN A 84 -8.27 -4.69 2.10
CA ASN A 84 -9.43 -4.26 2.86
C ASN A 84 -9.07 -3.96 4.34
N LYS A 85 -8.22 -4.81 4.94
CA LYS A 85 -7.76 -4.62 6.32
C LYS A 85 -6.87 -3.40 6.52
N MET A 86 -6.03 -3.06 5.54
CA MET A 86 -5.13 -1.89 5.63
C MET A 86 -5.89 -0.58 5.87
N HIS A 87 -7.05 -0.39 5.23
CA HIS A 87 -7.90 0.79 5.48
C HIS A 87 -8.34 0.88 6.92
N ASP A 88 -8.81 -0.23 7.47
CA ASP A 88 -9.26 -0.32 8.85
C ASP A 88 -8.13 0.02 9.82
N TYR A 89 -6.94 -0.54 9.57
CA TYR A 89 -5.75 -0.29 10.39
C TYR A 89 -5.30 1.16 10.32
N MET A 90 -5.21 1.76 9.12
CA MET A 90 -4.85 3.16 8.96
C MET A 90 -5.84 4.08 9.68
N ARG A 91 -7.15 3.80 9.57
CA ARG A 91 -8.21 4.58 10.23
C ARG A 91 -8.11 4.49 11.76
N ARG A 92 -8.02 3.27 12.30
CA ARG A 92 -7.93 3.02 13.75
C ARG A 92 -6.63 3.60 14.33
N TRP A 93 -5.52 3.45 13.61
CA TRP A 93 -4.25 4.10 13.95
C TRP A 93 -4.39 5.63 14.03
N CYS A 94 -5.00 6.26 13.02
CA CYS A 94 -5.24 7.70 13.04
C CYS A 94 -6.09 8.15 14.25
N LEU A 95 -7.09 7.36 14.64
CA LEU A 95 -7.94 7.66 15.80
C LEU A 95 -7.17 7.56 17.12
N LEU A 96 -6.31 6.55 17.27
CA LEU A 96 -5.41 6.41 18.43
C LEU A 96 -4.44 7.59 18.56
N GLN A 97 -3.92 8.09 17.44
CA GLN A 97 -3.01 9.23 17.43
C GLN A 97 -3.71 10.57 17.70
N GLY A 98 -5.01 10.67 17.38
CA GLY A 98 -5.77 11.92 17.43
C GLY A 98 -6.60 12.12 18.70
N SER A 99 -6.79 11.10 19.53
CA SER A 99 -7.66 11.18 20.71
C SER A 99 -7.07 10.43 21.90
N SER A 100 -6.84 11.14 23.01
CA SER A 100 -6.40 10.55 24.28
C SER A 100 -7.42 9.60 24.92
N SER A 101 -8.67 9.62 24.44
CA SER A 101 -9.76 8.79 24.95
C SER A 101 -10.04 7.53 24.12
N TYR A 102 -9.40 7.38 22.96
CA TYR A 102 -9.59 6.21 22.11
C TYR A 102 -8.53 5.17 22.47
N ASP A 103 -8.97 4.02 22.95
CA ASP A 103 -8.11 2.86 23.19
C ASP A 103 -8.58 1.70 22.30
N ASP A 104 -7.63 0.98 21.74
CA ASP A 104 -7.88 -0.11 20.81
C ASP A 104 -6.84 -1.21 21.02
N PRO A 105 -7.08 -2.10 22.00
CA PRO A 105 -6.11 -3.12 22.38
C PRO A 105 -5.93 -4.19 21.30
N THR A 106 -6.88 -4.34 20.35
CA THR A 106 -6.81 -5.42 19.35
C THR A 106 -6.08 -5.03 18.07
N LEU A 107 -5.91 -3.73 17.80
CA LEU A 107 -5.31 -3.25 16.55
C LEU A 107 -3.94 -3.87 16.28
N LEU A 108 -3.06 -3.90 17.29
CA LEU A 108 -1.71 -4.42 17.15
C LEU A 108 -1.70 -5.92 16.83
N GLU A 109 -2.51 -6.71 17.54
CA GLU A 109 -2.60 -8.15 17.33
C GLU A 109 -3.18 -8.49 15.96
N GLU A 110 -4.24 -7.79 15.55
CA GLU A 110 -4.85 -7.95 14.23
C GLU A 110 -3.88 -7.58 13.10
N ALA A 111 -3.16 -6.46 13.24
CA ALA A 111 -2.17 -6.01 12.26
C ALA A 111 -1.02 -7.03 12.11
N ARG A 112 -0.52 -7.58 13.23
CA ARG A 112 0.50 -8.63 13.25
C ARG A 112 0.01 -9.91 12.58
N GLU A 113 -1.20 -10.36 12.88
CA GLU A 113 -1.76 -11.56 12.26
C GLU A 113 -1.98 -11.36 10.76
N CYS A 114 -2.47 -10.19 10.33
CA CYS A 114 -2.61 -9.86 8.92
C CYS A 114 -1.26 -9.88 8.18
N TYR A 115 -0.22 -9.27 8.77
CA TYR A 115 1.15 -9.32 8.24
C TYR A 115 1.65 -10.76 8.11
N LYS A 116 1.51 -11.56 9.16
CA LYS A 116 1.91 -12.98 9.15
C LYS A 116 1.20 -13.77 8.05
N GLN A 117 -0.12 -13.61 7.90
CA GLN A 117 -0.88 -14.27 6.83
C GLN A 117 -0.43 -13.82 5.44
N SER A 118 -0.16 -12.52 5.26
CA SER A 118 0.37 -11.99 4.01
C SER A 118 1.73 -12.60 3.68
N MET A 119 2.63 -12.71 4.66
CA MET A 119 3.95 -13.33 4.49
C MET A 119 3.87 -14.83 4.17
N LEU A 120 2.95 -15.57 4.78
CA LEU A 120 2.70 -16.97 4.45
C LEU A 120 2.19 -17.13 3.02
N ALA A 121 1.29 -16.25 2.58
CA ALA A 121 0.80 -16.22 1.21
C ALA A 121 1.94 -15.90 0.21
N VAL A 122 2.79 -14.93 0.52
CA VAL A 122 3.98 -14.59 -0.29
C VAL A 122 4.89 -15.82 -0.44
N GLU A 123 5.18 -16.53 0.64
CA GLU A 123 6.01 -17.74 0.59
C GLU A 123 5.36 -18.87 -0.22
N HIS A 124 4.06 -19.06 -0.08
CA HIS A 124 3.31 -20.03 -0.87
C HIS A 124 3.41 -19.72 -2.37
N TRP A 125 3.15 -18.47 -2.75
CA TRP A 125 3.18 -18.04 -4.15
C TRP A 125 4.58 -17.99 -4.75
N ARG A 126 5.61 -17.69 -3.94
CA ARG A 126 7.03 -17.85 -4.33
C ARG A 126 7.31 -19.28 -4.77
N LYS A 127 6.96 -20.28 -3.94
CA LYS A 127 7.15 -21.71 -4.27
C LYS A 127 6.36 -22.10 -5.52
N THR A 128 5.13 -21.62 -5.64
CA THR A 128 4.29 -21.86 -6.83
C THR A 128 4.93 -21.29 -8.10
N SER A 129 5.50 -20.08 -8.04
CA SER A 129 6.24 -19.49 -9.17
C SER A 129 7.41 -20.38 -9.57
N MET A 130 8.25 -20.78 -8.62
CA MET A 130 9.39 -21.66 -8.90
C MET A 130 8.99 -22.97 -9.59
N VAL A 131 7.90 -23.59 -9.15
CA VAL A 131 7.38 -24.83 -9.76
C VAL A 131 6.90 -24.59 -11.19
N VAL A 132 6.21 -23.48 -11.44
CA VAL A 132 5.70 -23.16 -12.77
C VAL A 132 6.82 -22.75 -13.72
N ASP A 133 7.82 -22.02 -13.24
CA ASP A 133 9.00 -21.63 -14.01
C ASP A 133 9.88 -22.85 -14.34
N ALA A 134 10.04 -23.78 -13.39
CA ALA A 134 10.73 -25.04 -13.64
C ALA A 134 10.01 -25.90 -14.70
N LYS A 135 8.67 -25.91 -14.71
CA LYS A 135 7.89 -26.56 -15.78
C LYS A 135 8.17 -25.90 -17.12
N LEU A 136 8.07 -24.57 -17.19
CA LEU A 136 8.33 -23.80 -18.41
C LEU A 136 9.72 -24.07 -18.98
N ALA A 137 10.74 -24.17 -18.11
CA ALA A 137 12.09 -24.49 -18.51
C ALA A 137 12.22 -25.93 -19.07
N ALA A 138 11.46 -26.88 -18.53
CA ALA A 138 11.46 -28.28 -18.98
C ALA A 138 10.66 -28.50 -20.27
N ASP A 139 9.55 -27.77 -20.48
CA ASP A 139 8.67 -27.90 -21.64
C ASP A 139 8.14 -26.52 -22.11
N PRO A 140 8.93 -25.76 -22.89
CA PRO A 140 8.63 -24.37 -23.25
C PRO A 140 7.49 -24.25 -24.27
N THR A 141 6.26 -24.43 -23.80
CA THR A 141 5.02 -24.25 -24.57
C THR A 141 4.33 -22.94 -24.23
N ALA A 142 3.51 -22.42 -25.16
CA ALA A 142 2.73 -21.20 -24.94
C ALA A 142 1.81 -21.29 -23.71
N LYS A 143 1.25 -22.48 -23.44
CA LYS A 143 0.43 -22.74 -22.24
C LYS A 143 1.22 -22.55 -20.95
N GLN A 144 2.47 -23.00 -20.92
CA GLN A 144 3.32 -22.87 -19.74
C GLN A 144 3.85 -21.45 -19.59
N ALA A 145 4.16 -20.77 -20.69
CA ALA A 145 4.54 -19.35 -20.67
C ALA A 145 3.41 -18.49 -20.13
N TYR A 146 2.16 -18.77 -20.53
CA TYR A 146 0.98 -18.11 -19.99
C TYR A 146 0.79 -18.38 -18.49
N ALA A 147 0.97 -19.62 -18.05
CA ALA A 147 0.87 -19.98 -16.64
C ALA A 147 1.93 -19.27 -15.79
N SER A 148 3.19 -19.26 -16.24
CA SER A 148 4.31 -18.56 -15.59
C SER A 148 4.03 -17.05 -15.50
N ALA A 149 3.60 -16.43 -16.60
CA ALA A 149 3.24 -15.01 -16.61
C ALA A 149 2.07 -14.69 -15.65
N ALA A 150 1.05 -15.55 -15.58
CA ALA A 150 -0.10 -15.36 -14.69
C ALA A 150 0.28 -15.49 -13.20
N VAL A 151 1.10 -16.50 -12.86
CA VAL A 151 1.59 -16.71 -11.49
C VAL A 151 2.55 -15.60 -11.07
N SER A 152 3.50 -15.23 -11.92
CA SER A 152 4.43 -14.12 -11.68
C SER A 152 3.68 -12.81 -11.41
N ARG A 153 2.63 -12.52 -12.20
CA ARG A 153 1.77 -11.36 -11.98
C ARG A 153 1.07 -11.38 -10.64
N PHE A 154 0.42 -12.50 -10.29
CA PHE A 154 -0.29 -12.59 -9.00
C PHE A 154 0.69 -12.47 -7.83
N TYR A 155 1.81 -13.17 -7.92
CA TYR A 155 2.84 -13.18 -6.89
C TYR A 155 3.40 -11.77 -6.63
N THR A 156 3.78 -11.04 -7.68
CA THR A 156 4.37 -9.70 -7.55
C THR A 156 3.33 -8.65 -7.11
N LEU A 157 2.06 -8.80 -7.50
CA LEU A 157 0.97 -7.99 -6.95
C LEU A 157 0.78 -8.23 -5.44
N LEU A 158 0.82 -9.49 -5.00
CA LEU A 158 0.74 -9.85 -3.59
C LEU A 158 1.91 -9.23 -2.81
N VAL A 159 3.15 -9.40 -3.30
CA VAL A 159 4.34 -8.81 -2.66
C VAL A 159 4.24 -7.29 -2.58
N SER A 160 3.76 -6.62 -3.63
CA SER A 160 3.57 -5.16 -3.65
C SER A 160 2.64 -4.69 -2.53
N VAL A 161 1.54 -5.40 -2.32
CA VAL A 161 0.60 -5.11 -1.23
C VAL A 161 1.22 -5.43 0.13
N THR A 162 1.99 -6.52 0.24
CA THR A 162 2.73 -6.84 1.47
C THR A 162 3.77 -5.77 1.81
N ILE A 163 4.44 -5.16 0.83
CA ILE A 163 5.38 -4.04 1.05
C ILE A 163 4.65 -2.85 1.69
N ILE A 164 3.49 -2.46 1.15
CA ILE A 164 2.66 -1.38 1.72
C ILE A 164 2.17 -1.75 3.14
N LEU A 165 1.78 -3.01 3.35
CA LEU A 165 1.39 -3.50 4.67
C LEU A 165 2.53 -3.38 5.68
N CYS A 166 3.78 -3.66 5.29
CA CYS A 166 4.94 -3.53 6.16
C CYS A 166 5.07 -2.12 6.73
N ASP A 167 4.78 -1.07 5.94
CA ASP A 167 4.83 0.32 6.39
C ASP A 167 3.73 0.61 7.42
N ILE A 168 2.51 0.15 7.16
CA ILE A 168 1.37 0.32 8.08
C ILE A 168 1.64 -0.41 9.40
N VAL A 169 2.09 -1.67 9.33
CA VAL A 169 2.36 -2.47 10.53
C VAL A 169 3.57 -1.94 11.28
N SER A 170 4.57 -1.39 10.60
CA SER A 170 5.74 -0.77 11.26
C SER A 170 5.37 0.52 11.97
N ALA A 171 4.38 1.28 11.48
CA ALA A 171 3.83 2.44 12.19
C ALA A 171 3.12 2.01 13.49
N ILE A 172 2.35 0.91 13.45
CA ILE A 172 1.59 0.38 14.61
C ILE A 172 2.51 -0.36 15.61
N ASP A 173 3.40 -1.22 15.11
CA ASP A 173 4.30 -2.10 15.86
C ASP A 173 5.74 -1.58 15.84
N HIS A 174 5.96 -0.44 16.49
CA HIS A 174 7.27 0.20 16.57
C HIS A 174 8.36 -0.74 17.14
N VAL A 175 8.00 -1.69 18.02
CA VAL A 175 8.94 -2.64 18.64
C VAL A 175 9.56 -3.58 17.61
N ASN A 176 8.78 -4.07 16.64
CA ASN A 176 9.27 -4.99 15.61
C ASN A 176 9.57 -4.29 14.27
N SER A 177 9.46 -2.97 14.21
CA SER A 177 9.65 -2.17 12.98
C SER A 177 10.96 -2.49 12.26
N ALA A 178 12.08 -2.67 12.98
CA ALA A 178 13.37 -3.01 12.39
C ALA A 178 13.37 -4.37 11.66
N ILE A 179 12.70 -5.39 12.24
CA ILE A 179 12.59 -6.73 11.63
C ILE A 179 11.70 -6.69 10.39
N ILE A 180 10.58 -5.96 10.49
CA ILE A 180 9.65 -5.77 9.37
C ILE A 180 10.34 -5.01 8.24
N HIS A 181 11.09 -3.96 8.57
CA HIS A 181 11.88 -3.19 7.61
C HIS A 181 12.91 -4.05 6.88
N GLN A 182 13.72 -4.83 7.59
CA GLN A 182 14.69 -5.74 6.97
C GLN A 182 14.02 -6.72 6.00
N ARG A 183 12.85 -7.23 6.37
CA ARG A 183 12.08 -8.13 5.51
C ARG A 183 11.51 -7.40 4.29
N LYS A 184 11.01 -6.19 4.45
CA LYS A 184 10.53 -5.33 3.36
C LYS A 184 11.63 -5.07 2.33
N VAL A 185 12.84 -4.70 2.76
CA VAL A 185 14.00 -4.49 1.86
C VAL A 185 14.31 -5.75 1.05
N SER A 186 14.26 -6.93 1.69
CA SER A 186 14.47 -8.21 0.99
C SER A 186 13.39 -8.50 -0.05
N LEU A 187 12.12 -8.20 0.25
CA LEU A 187 11.00 -8.33 -0.69
C LEU A 187 11.13 -7.38 -1.88
N ILE A 188 11.57 -6.14 -1.64
CA ILE A 188 11.80 -5.15 -2.71
C ILE A 188 12.91 -5.65 -3.63
N ALA A 189 14.05 -6.06 -3.09
CA ALA A 189 15.18 -6.54 -3.89
C ALA A 189 14.81 -7.77 -4.74
N GLU A 190 14.09 -8.73 -4.15
CA GLU A 190 13.56 -9.88 -4.88
C GLU A 190 12.61 -9.45 -6.01
N THR A 191 11.69 -8.54 -5.72
CA THR A 191 10.70 -8.06 -6.69
C THR A 191 11.36 -7.34 -7.87
N VAL A 192 12.34 -6.48 -7.60
CA VAL A 192 13.10 -5.78 -8.64
C VAL A 192 13.80 -6.79 -9.55
N SER A 193 14.46 -7.81 -8.98
CA SER A 193 15.09 -8.88 -9.76
C SER A 193 14.08 -9.67 -10.61
N LEU A 194 12.89 -9.95 -10.07
CA LEU A 194 11.83 -10.62 -10.84
C LEU A 194 11.39 -9.78 -12.04
N MET A 195 11.28 -8.46 -11.88
CA MET A 195 10.81 -7.54 -12.93
C MET A 195 11.72 -7.51 -14.16
N GLU A 196 13.03 -7.77 -14.02
CA GLU A 196 13.97 -7.88 -15.14
C GLU A 196 13.55 -8.97 -16.14
N GLY A 197 13.00 -10.08 -15.63
CA GLY A 197 12.55 -11.22 -16.44
C GLY A 197 11.16 -11.07 -17.03
N VAL A 198 10.30 -10.15 -16.55
CA VAL A 198 8.89 -10.12 -16.93
C VAL A 198 8.66 -9.61 -18.36
N SER A 199 9.60 -8.84 -18.90
CA SER A 199 9.55 -8.30 -20.26
C SER A 199 9.44 -9.40 -21.34
N GLN A 200 9.92 -10.61 -21.06
CA GLN A 200 9.83 -11.75 -21.98
C GLN A 200 8.39 -12.24 -22.20
N TYR A 201 7.46 -11.89 -21.30
CA TYR A 201 6.06 -12.31 -21.38
C TYR A 201 5.13 -11.25 -22.02
N GLY A 202 5.68 -10.28 -22.75
CA GLY A 202 4.90 -9.20 -23.38
C GLY A 202 3.83 -9.72 -24.35
N PRO A 203 2.65 -9.07 -24.46
CA PRO A 203 2.16 -7.91 -23.69
C PRO A 203 1.57 -8.27 -22.31
N MET A 204 1.31 -9.55 -22.04
CA MET A 204 0.56 -9.96 -20.85
C MET A 204 1.37 -9.78 -19.55
N GLY A 205 2.68 -9.97 -19.58
CA GLY A 205 3.54 -9.81 -18.41
C GLY A 205 3.67 -8.36 -17.96
N VAL A 206 3.61 -7.38 -18.85
CA VAL A 206 4.11 -6.04 -18.54
C VAL A 206 3.09 -5.11 -17.88
N THR A 207 1.80 -5.43 -17.95
CA THR A 207 0.74 -4.47 -17.57
C THR A 207 0.77 -4.03 -16.10
N HIS A 208 1.32 -4.86 -15.21
CA HIS A 208 1.34 -4.64 -13.75
C HIS A 208 2.64 -4.04 -13.23
N VAL A 209 3.66 -3.95 -14.09
CA VAL A 209 5.02 -3.58 -13.68
C VAL A 209 5.05 -2.15 -13.12
N SER A 210 4.29 -1.22 -13.70
CA SER A 210 4.17 0.16 -13.21
C SER A 210 3.71 0.21 -11.75
N PHE A 211 2.70 -0.59 -11.42
CA PHE A 211 2.19 -0.67 -10.05
C PHE A 211 3.20 -1.32 -9.11
N VAL A 212 3.80 -2.45 -9.51
CA VAL A 212 4.75 -3.18 -8.68
C VAL A 212 5.97 -2.33 -8.34
N LEU A 213 6.57 -1.68 -9.34
CA LEU A 213 7.71 -0.78 -9.14
C LEU A 213 7.30 0.47 -8.35
N GLY A 214 6.08 0.99 -8.55
CA GLY A 214 5.54 2.09 -7.73
C GLY A 214 5.40 1.72 -6.25
N ALA A 215 4.88 0.54 -5.94
CA ALA A 215 4.77 0.06 -4.57
C ALA A 215 6.14 -0.18 -3.93
N CYS A 216 7.09 -0.75 -4.67
CA CYS A 216 8.49 -0.88 -4.23
C CYS A 216 9.11 0.50 -3.94
N TRP A 217 8.84 1.48 -4.81
CA TRP A 217 9.34 2.85 -4.65
C TRP A 217 8.77 3.53 -3.41
N ILE A 218 7.46 3.38 -3.17
CA ILE A 218 6.80 3.88 -1.95
C ILE A 218 7.44 3.28 -0.70
N GLY A 219 7.70 1.96 -0.71
CA GLY A 219 8.31 1.26 0.41
C GLY A 219 9.82 1.46 0.55
N ALA A 220 10.50 2.11 -0.40
CA ALA A 220 11.94 2.34 -0.36
C ALA A 220 12.28 3.48 0.60
N GLU A 221 13.09 3.19 1.61
CA GLU A 221 13.49 4.18 2.62
C GLU A 221 14.89 4.76 2.36
N ASP A 222 15.72 4.09 1.55
CA ASP A 222 17.07 4.53 1.24
C ASP A 222 17.25 4.85 -0.25
N GLY A 223 18.19 5.75 -0.55
CA GLY A 223 18.44 6.23 -1.89
C GLY A 223 18.99 5.16 -2.86
N SER A 224 19.62 4.09 -2.35
CA SER A 224 20.21 3.04 -3.20
C SER A 224 19.17 2.05 -3.69
N THR A 225 18.26 1.61 -2.81
CA THR A 225 17.09 0.80 -3.16
C THR A 225 16.20 1.56 -4.14
N ALA A 226 15.99 2.85 -3.87
CA ALA A 226 15.29 3.75 -4.78
C ALA A 226 15.96 3.71 -6.18
N CYS A 227 17.25 4.08 -6.31
CA CYS A 227 17.96 4.02 -7.61
C CYS A 227 17.78 2.69 -8.36
N ALA A 228 17.89 1.55 -7.67
CA ALA A 228 17.73 0.23 -8.31
C ALA A 228 16.32 0.02 -8.92
N ILE A 229 15.27 0.50 -8.23
CA ILE A 229 13.88 0.45 -8.73
C ILE A 229 13.72 1.38 -9.95
N GLU A 230 14.33 2.57 -9.89
CA GLU A 230 14.35 3.54 -10.99
C GLU A 230 15.02 2.96 -12.24
N ASP A 231 16.17 2.31 -12.07
CA ASP A 231 16.92 1.64 -13.14
C ASP A 231 16.10 0.50 -13.75
N ALA A 232 15.45 -0.33 -12.92
CA ALA A 232 14.55 -1.38 -13.40
C ALA A 232 13.37 -0.81 -14.21
N ALA A 233 12.81 0.33 -13.80
CA ALA A 233 11.76 1.00 -14.57
C ALA A 233 12.29 1.63 -15.87
N ILE A 234 13.53 2.14 -15.90
CA ILE A 234 14.18 2.60 -17.14
C ILE A 234 14.35 1.43 -18.11
N GLU A 235 14.82 0.28 -17.62
CA GLU A 235 15.00 -0.90 -18.45
C GLU A 235 13.66 -1.41 -18.98
N HIS A 236 12.65 -1.50 -18.11
CA HIS A 236 11.31 -1.90 -18.51
C HIS A 236 10.71 -0.99 -19.58
N ARG A 237 10.98 0.32 -19.54
CA ARG A 237 10.54 1.29 -20.55
C ARG A 237 11.10 1.02 -21.95
N LYS A 238 12.19 0.26 -22.08
CA LYS A 238 12.73 -0.15 -23.38
C LYS A 238 11.92 -1.27 -24.04
N SER A 239 11.05 -1.94 -23.29
CA SER A 239 10.16 -2.97 -23.82
C SER A 239 9.18 -2.38 -24.85
N ALA A 240 8.93 -3.13 -25.93
CA ALA A 240 7.96 -2.75 -26.96
C ALA A 240 6.51 -2.60 -26.44
N TYR A 241 6.25 -3.09 -25.22
CA TYR A 241 4.94 -3.10 -24.58
C TYR A 241 4.88 -2.17 -23.36
N ALA A 242 5.91 -1.36 -23.13
CA ALA A 242 5.94 -0.44 -22.00
C ALA A 242 4.82 0.60 -22.10
N ALA A 243 4.14 0.81 -20.96
CA ALA A 243 3.10 1.81 -20.85
C ALA A 243 3.72 3.23 -20.97
N PRO A 244 3.20 4.13 -21.84
CA PRO A 244 3.73 5.49 -22.00
C PRO A 244 3.87 6.28 -20.69
N GLU A 245 2.97 6.01 -19.76
CA GLU A 245 2.85 6.67 -18.46
C GLU A 245 3.99 6.34 -17.49
N MET A 246 4.79 5.30 -17.78
CA MET A 246 5.98 4.94 -16.99
C MET A 246 7.01 6.07 -16.86
N LYS A 247 6.98 7.06 -17.76
CA LYS A 247 7.85 8.25 -17.69
C LYS A 247 7.53 9.15 -16.49
N GLU A 248 6.26 9.22 -16.13
CA GLU A 248 5.74 10.07 -15.05
C GLU A 248 5.52 9.28 -13.74
N LEU A 249 5.89 7.99 -13.71
CA LEU A 249 5.61 7.11 -12.58
C LEU A 249 6.20 7.67 -11.27
N PHE A 250 7.52 7.92 -11.21
CA PHE A 250 8.17 8.28 -9.95
C PHE A 250 7.81 9.67 -9.40
N PRO A 251 7.70 10.73 -10.22
CA PRO A 251 7.17 12.01 -9.73
C PRO A 251 5.78 11.87 -9.10
N LYS A 252 4.91 11.08 -9.72
CA LYS A 252 3.56 10.78 -9.21
C LYS A 252 3.61 9.93 -7.94
N MET A 253 4.47 8.91 -7.91
CA MET A 253 4.65 8.07 -6.72
C MET A 253 5.26 8.84 -5.55
N ALA A 254 6.10 9.85 -5.78
CA ALA A 254 6.62 10.69 -4.71
C ALA A 254 5.51 11.50 -4.00
N LEU A 255 4.50 11.97 -4.74
CA LEU A 255 3.32 12.60 -4.13
C LEU A 255 2.51 11.57 -3.34
N ALA A 256 2.20 10.41 -3.94
CA ALA A 256 1.45 9.35 -3.27
C ALA A 256 2.14 8.83 -2.01
N ALA A 257 3.46 8.61 -2.06
CA ALA A 257 4.28 8.20 -0.93
C ALA A 257 4.23 9.24 0.19
N ARG A 258 4.33 10.53 -0.12
CA ARG A 258 4.20 11.60 0.89
C ARG A 258 2.84 11.58 1.56
N MET A 259 1.75 11.52 0.79
CA MET A 259 0.39 11.47 1.34
C MET A 259 0.19 10.24 2.22
N PHE A 260 0.64 9.07 1.75
CA PHE A 260 0.56 7.82 2.50
C PHE A 260 1.33 7.87 3.82
N HIS A 261 2.62 8.24 3.80
CA HIS A 261 3.43 8.31 5.00
C HIS A 261 2.95 9.40 5.97
N GLN A 262 2.46 10.53 5.46
CA GLN A 262 1.85 11.57 6.31
C GLN A 262 0.64 11.05 7.08
N ARG A 263 -0.17 10.16 6.47
CA ARG A 263 -1.30 9.50 7.16
C ARG A 263 -0.87 8.49 8.22
N LEU A 264 0.34 7.95 8.13
CA LEU A 264 0.89 7.00 9.10
C LEU A 264 1.63 7.69 10.26
N GLN A 265 2.06 8.93 10.08
CA GLN A 265 2.78 9.66 11.12
C GLN A 265 1.85 9.99 12.31
N PRO A 266 2.38 9.93 13.55
CA PRO A 266 1.70 10.48 14.72
C PRO A 266 1.28 11.92 14.45
N ARG A 267 -0.01 12.23 14.63
CA ARG A 267 -0.44 13.63 14.60
C ARG A 267 0.14 14.31 15.83
N GLN A 268 1.02 15.28 15.63
CA GLN A 268 1.33 16.19 16.73
C GLN A 268 0.01 16.84 17.16
N PRO A 269 -0.34 16.81 18.46
CA PRO A 269 -1.49 17.57 18.92
C PRO A 269 -1.28 19.02 18.47
N ALA A 270 -2.29 19.60 17.85
CA ALA A 270 -2.22 20.99 17.44
C ALA A 270 -1.80 21.83 18.67
N PRO A 271 -0.84 22.76 18.54
CA PRO A 271 -0.33 23.53 19.68
C PRO A 271 -1.42 24.32 20.44
N ASP A 272 -2.64 24.39 19.90
CA ASP A 272 -3.79 25.07 20.49
C ASP A 272 -4.82 24.14 21.17
N SER A 273 -4.71 22.81 21.10
CA SER A 273 -5.68 21.92 21.76
C SER A 273 -5.46 21.78 23.28
N ALA A 274 -4.35 22.32 23.81
CA ALA A 274 -4.05 22.36 25.25
C ALA A 274 -4.62 23.59 25.97
N LYS A 275 -5.43 24.43 25.31
CA LYS A 275 -5.97 25.68 25.90
C LYS A 275 -7.49 25.80 25.98
N VAL A 276 -8.27 24.74 25.75
CA VAL A 276 -9.76 24.84 25.76
C VAL A 276 -10.44 23.94 26.79
N LEU A 277 -9.71 23.33 27.72
CA LEU A 277 -10.29 22.64 28.87
C LEU A 277 -9.65 23.16 30.15
N ASP A 278 -10.10 24.36 30.56
CA ASP A 278 -10.26 24.78 31.95
C ASP A 278 -10.88 26.18 31.97
N TYR A 279 -12.20 26.24 31.94
CA TYR A 279 -12.95 27.37 32.43
C TYR A 279 -14.20 26.83 33.09
N PHE A 280 -14.05 26.42 34.35
CA PHE A 280 -14.96 26.72 35.44
C PHE A 280 -14.31 26.26 36.75
N ASP A 281 -13.84 27.21 37.56
CA ASP A 281 -13.91 27.07 39.03
C ASP A 281 -14.18 28.44 39.67
N GLU A 282 -15.00 28.46 40.71
CA GLU A 282 -15.74 29.65 41.20
C GLU A 282 -14.93 30.66 42.04
N GLU A 283 -13.63 30.49 42.26
CA GLU A 283 -12.90 31.35 43.22
C GLU A 283 -11.58 31.90 42.66
N GLY A 284 -11.68 32.99 41.90
CA GLY A 284 -10.56 33.70 41.27
C GLY A 284 -9.34 33.95 42.17
N ARG A 285 -8.35 33.04 42.11
CA ARG A 285 -6.97 33.26 42.53
C ARG A 285 -6.00 32.60 41.56
N SER A 286 -5.19 33.43 40.91
CA SER A 286 -4.02 33.03 40.13
C SER A 286 -2.88 32.65 41.08
N SER A 287 -2.24 31.50 40.83
CA SER A 287 -0.91 31.22 41.37
C SER A 287 0.01 30.68 40.28
N LEU A 288 1.18 31.31 40.18
CA LEU A 288 2.32 30.96 39.34
C LEU A 288 3.02 29.68 39.84
N ALA A 289 3.48 28.83 38.92
CA ALA A 289 4.90 28.54 38.66
C ALA A 289 5.22 27.05 38.37
N LEU A 290 6.07 26.87 37.34
CA LEU A 290 7.08 25.80 37.11
C LEU A 290 6.53 24.38 36.82
N ASP A 291 7.06 23.58 35.91
CA ASP A 291 8.44 23.43 35.45
C ASP A 291 8.49 22.97 33.98
N ALA A 292 9.47 23.49 33.25
CA ALA A 292 9.91 22.90 32.00
C ALA A 292 10.98 21.85 32.33
N SER A 293 10.63 20.57 32.26
CA SER A 293 11.61 19.49 32.28
C SER A 293 11.28 18.43 31.21
N ASP A 294 12.24 18.30 30.29
CA ASP A 294 12.64 17.13 29.52
C ASP A 294 11.55 16.10 29.14
N GLY A 295 10.96 16.31 27.97
CA GLY A 295 10.35 15.24 27.18
C GLY A 295 11.41 14.48 26.38
N PRO A 296 11.33 13.14 26.25
CA PRO A 296 12.32 12.35 25.54
C PRO A 296 12.34 12.70 24.06
N SER A 297 13.55 12.84 23.50
CA SER A 297 13.80 13.09 22.07
C SER A 297 13.35 11.90 21.21
N TYR A 298 12.07 11.83 20.88
CA TYR A 298 11.54 10.87 19.91
C TYR A 298 11.37 11.56 18.57
N GLN A 299 12.44 11.62 17.78
CA GLN A 299 12.37 11.88 16.33
C GLN A 299 13.74 11.61 15.69
N GLN A 300 14.04 10.33 15.42
CA GLN A 300 14.81 10.03 14.21
C GLN A 300 13.80 10.06 13.06
N ARG A 301 13.62 11.23 12.43
CA ARG A 301 12.96 11.29 11.12
C ARG A 301 13.84 10.50 10.15
N VAL A 302 13.31 9.40 9.62
CA VAL A 302 13.90 8.75 8.45
C VAL A 302 13.80 9.76 7.31
N ALA A 303 14.94 10.27 6.84
CA ALA A 303 14.98 11.20 5.73
C ALA A 303 14.68 10.41 4.45
N TYR A 304 13.47 10.57 3.90
CA TYR A 304 13.03 9.76 2.77
C TYR A 304 13.75 10.18 1.47
N PRO A 305 13.89 9.27 0.49
CA PRO A 305 14.61 9.55 -0.75
C PRO A 305 14.08 10.78 -1.52
N TRP A 306 12.78 11.08 -1.43
CA TRP A 306 12.16 12.24 -2.07
C TRP A 306 12.41 13.57 -1.33
N GLU A 307 12.81 13.54 -0.05
CA GLU A 307 13.14 14.74 0.72
C GLU A 307 14.55 15.24 0.40
N GLN A 308 15.46 14.31 0.06
CA GLN A 308 16.85 14.63 -0.32
C GLN A 308 16.99 15.04 -1.80
N ARG A 309 16.00 14.70 -2.64
CA ARG A 309 16.04 14.91 -4.10
C ARG A 309 15.24 16.12 -4.59
N GLY A 310 14.96 17.09 -3.73
CA GLY A 310 14.14 18.30 -4.01
C GLY A 310 14.66 19.27 -5.10
N SER A 311 15.46 18.83 -6.07
CA SER A 311 15.97 19.69 -7.14
C SER A 311 16.30 18.98 -8.47
N ARG A 312 15.95 17.70 -8.66
CA ARG A 312 16.26 16.95 -9.91
C ARG A 312 15.14 16.04 -10.43
N LEU A 313 13.88 16.37 -10.16
CA LEU A 313 12.72 15.80 -10.87
C LEU A 313 11.86 16.96 -11.37
#